data_AF-A0A914UD21-F1
#
_entry.id   AF-A0A914UD21-F1
#
_cell.length_a   1.000
_cell.length_b   1.000
_cell.length_c   1.000
_cell.angle_alpha   90.00
_cell.angle_beta   90.00
_cell.angle_gamma   90.00
#
_symmetry.space_group_name_H-M   'P 1'
#
loop_
_entity.id
_entity.type
_entity.pdbx_description
1 polymer ?
#
loop_
_entity_poly.entity_id
_entity_poly.type
_entity_poly.pdbx_seq_one_letter_code
_entity_poly.pdbx_strand_id
1 'polypeptide(L)'
;KSIISQGKRLILLLNKIDLVPKANITAWLKYLRLELPTVAFKASTQEQNDRLGRFNASHLLKQNQGSKCIGAELIMSLLANYCRNKDIKTSVRVGVIGYPNVGKSSVINSLKRRRACQTGATPGVTRKLQEVELDKHIRLIDSPGVVLASREQFDPVEVALKNALRVEALSDPISPVIAILRRCTVD
;
A
#
# COMPACT_ATOMS: atom_id res chain seq x y z
N LYS A 1 5.17 16.55 -9.71
CA LYS A 1 5.21 17.94 -9.21
C LYS A 1 3.85 18.67 -9.27
N SER A 2 2.91 18.28 -10.14
CA SER A 2 1.57 18.90 -10.25
C SER A 2 0.61 18.69 -9.06
N ILE A 3 0.72 17.59 -8.32
CA ILE A 3 -0.18 17.32 -7.17
C ILE A 3 0.17 18.18 -5.96
N ILE A 4 1.47 18.32 -5.67
CA ILE A 4 1.96 19.14 -4.54
C ILE A 4 1.69 20.62 -4.81
N SER A 5 1.82 21.07 -6.07
CA SER A 5 1.48 22.45 -6.45
C SER A 5 -0.01 22.78 -6.30
N GLN A 6 -0.89 21.77 -6.29
CA GLN A 6 -2.32 21.92 -5.97
C GLN A 6 -2.59 21.91 -4.45
N GLY A 7 -1.57 21.99 -3.60
CA GLY A 7 -1.69 22.01 -2.15
C GLY A 7 -2.05 20.66 -1.52
N LYS A 8 -2.06 19.57 -2.29
CA LYS A 8 -2.32 18.22 -1.78
C LYS A 8 -1.05 17.63 -1.14
N ARG A 9 -1.22 16.93 -0.02
CA ARG A 9 -0.13 16.23 0.67
C ARG A 9 0.05 14.84 0.07
N LEU A 10 1.31 14.39 0.00
CA LEU A 10 1.69 13.05 -0.44
C LEU A 10 2.48 12.36 0.67
N ILE A 11 2.18 11.08 0.87
CA ILE A 11 2.88 10.17 1.77
C ILE A 11 3.17 8.91 0.96
N LEU A 12 4.40 8.42 1.00
CA LEU A 12 4.77 7.16 0.39
C LEU A 12 4.48 6.01 1.36
N LEU A 13 3.89 4.95 0.84
CA LEU A 13 3.59 3.74 1.59
C LEU A 13 4.36 2.57 0.99
N LEU A 14 5.40 2.12 1.67
CA LEU A 14 6.15 0.93 1.31
C LEU A 14 5.41 -0.30 1.84
N ASN A 15 4.58 -0.92 1.00
CA ASN A 15 3.78 -2.10 1.37
C ASN A 15 4.52 -3.41 1.07
N LYS A 16 4.01 -4.53 1.63
CA LYS A 16 4.58 -5.89 1.50
C LYS A 16 5.96 -6.04 2.12
N ILE A 17 6.22 -5.33 3.21
CA ILE A 17 7.51 -5.36 3.92
C ILE A 17 7.85 -6.74 4.48
N ASP A 18 6.85 -7.60 4.65
CA ASP A 18 6.99 -8.99 5.08
C ASP A 18 7.67 -9.90 4.06
N LEU A 19 7.77 -9.48 2.79
CA LEU A 19 8.39 -10.28 1.72
C LEU A 19 9.88 -10.02 1.54
N VAL A 20 10.47 -9.09 2.29
CA VAL A 20 11.86 -8.67 2.12
C VAL A 20 12.60 -8.59 3.46
N PRO A 21 13.93 -8.82 3.47
CA PRO A 21 14.71 -8.68 4.69
C PRO A 21 14.64 -7.28 5.30
N LYS A 22 14.72 -7.19 6.63
CA LYS A 22 14.66 -5.93 7.39
C LYS A 22 15.74 -4.91 6.97
N ALA A 23 16.91 -5.39 6.57
CA ALA A 23 17.99 -4.54 6.06
C ALA A 23 17.56 -3.77 4.80
N ASN A 24 16.91 -4.45 3.86
CA ASN A 24 16.41 -3.84 2.62
C ASN A 24 15.31 -2.83 2.91
N ILE A 25 14.38 -3.16 3.81
CA ILE A 25 13.32 -2.21 4.22
C ILE A 25 13.94 -0.93 4.78
N THR A 26 14.96 -1.07 5.64
CA THR A 26 15.62 0.08 6.27
C THR A 26 16.35 0.94 5.25
N ALA A 27 17.05 0.31 4.29
CA ALA A 27 17.72 1.02 3.20
C ALA A 27 16.70 1.79 2.32
N TRP A 28 15.59 1.15 1.93
CA TRP A 28 14.53 1.80 1.15
C TRP A 28 13.87 2.95 1.91
N LEU A 29 13.59 2.78 3.20
CA LEU A 29 13.05 3.87 4.02
C LEU A 29 14.01 5.05 4.11
N LYS A 30 15.32 4.80 4.27
CA LYS A 30 16.34 5.85 4.30
C LYS A 30 16.35 6.62 2.97
N TYR A 31 16.32 5.91 1.85
CA TYR A 31 16.33 6.50 0.52
C TYR A 31 15.06 7.31 0.23
N LEU A 32 13.87 6.71 0.37
CA LEU A 32 12.59 7.34 -0.01
C LEU A 32 12.23 8.54 0.88
N ARG A 33 12.68 8.53 2.15
CA ARG A 33 12.46 9.66 3.08
C ARG A 33 13.23 10.93 2.71
N LEU A 34 14.20 10.84 1.80
CA LEU A 34 14.86 12.01 1.24
C LEU A 34 13.90 12.81 0.35
N GLU A 35 12.93 12.15 -0.29
CA GLU A 35 11.97 12.81 -1.18
C GLU A 35 10.64 13.12 -0.50
N LEU A 36 10.06 12.13 0.19
CA LEU A 36 8.72 12.24 0.77
C LEU A 36 8.59 11.45 2.09
N PRO A 37 7.71 11.89 3.01
CA PRO A 37 7.38 11.10 4.20
C PRO A 37 6.98 9.68 3.81
N THR A 38 7.71 8.68 4.32
CA THR A 38 7.54 7.27 3.93
C THR A 38 7.26 6.39 5.14
N VAL A 39 6.20 5.58 5.03
CA VAL A 39 5.76 4.60 6.04
C VAL A 39 5.92 3.18 5.50
N ALA A 40 6.54 2.30 6.29
CA ALA A 40 6.56 0.87 6.02
C ALA A 40 5.25 0.22 6.48
N PHE A 41 4.71 -0.70 5.68
CA PHE A 41 3.41 -1.30 5.92
C PHE A 41 3.35 -2.78 5.57
N LYS A 42 2.74 -3.56 6.46
CA LYS A 42 2.33 -4.94 6.19
C LYS A 42 0.81 -4.99 6.27
N ALA A 43 0.16 -5.19 5.13
CA ALA A 43 -1.29 -5.36 5.09
C ALA A 43 -1.68 -6.72 5.66
N SER A 44 -2.57 -6.71 6.65
CA SER A 44 -3.23 -7.89 7.17
C SER A 44 -4.63 -7.51 7.62
N THR A 45 -5.63 -8.14 7.01
CA THR A 45 -7.04 -7.95 7.39
C THR A 45 -7.35 -8.96 8.49
N GLN A 46 -7.01 -8.60 9.72
CA GLN A 46 -7.47 -9.34 10.89
C GLN A 46 -8.87 -8.83 11.26
N GLU A 47 -9.83 -9.73 11.46
CA GLU A 47 -11.02 -9.42 12.25
C GLU A 47 -10.57 -9.30 13.71
N GLN A 48 -10.15 -8.11 14.13
CA GLN A 48 -9.79 -7.86 15.52
C GLN A 48 -11.07 -7.57 16.32
N ASN A 49 -11.40 -8.44 17.28
CA ASN A 49 -12.44 -8.21 18.29
C ASN A 49 -12.03 -7.15 19.33
N ASP A 50 -10.76 -6.75 19.38
CA ASP A 50 -10.28 -5.77 20.35
C ASP A 50 -10.40 -4.33 19.84
N ARG A 51 -11.25 -3.56 20.54
CA ARG A 51 -11.34 -2.10 20.43
C ARG A 51 -9.98 -1.47 20.75
N LEU A 52 -9.66 -0.35 20.09
CA LEU A 52 -8.46 0.45 20.33
C LEU A 52 -8.39 0.92 21.79
N GLY A 53 -7.76 0.11 22.65
CA GLY A 53 -7.29 0.53 23.96
C GLY A 53 -6.09 1.47 23.80
N ARG A 54 -5.96 2.41 24.74
CA ARG A 54 -4.84 3.36 24.84
C ARG A 54 -3.48 2.64 24.75
N PHE A 55 -2.56 3.32 24.08
CA PHE A 55 -1.17 2.93 23.85
C PHE A 55 -0.47 2.48 25.15
N ASN A 56 0.12 1.28 25.14
CA ASN A 56 1.13 0.85 26.10
C ASN A 56 2.36 0.37 25.34
N ALA A 57 3.48 1.08 25.50
CA ALA A 57 4.75 0.81 24.83
C ALA A 57 5.32 -0.60 25.13
N SER A 58 4.89 -1.21 26.23
CA SER A 58 5.27 -2.57 26.64
C SER A 58 4.67 -3.68 25.75
N HIS A 59 3.66 -3.38 24.92
CA HIS A 59 2.98 -4.36 24.07
C HIS A 59 3.66 -4.61 22.71
N LEU A 60 4.70 -3.83 22.38
CA LEU A 60 5.50 -4.00 21.15
C LEU A 60 6.45 -5.19 21.20
N LEU A 61 6.85 -5.66 22.39
CA LEU A 61 7.86 -6.70 22.57
C LEU A 61 7.29 -8.09 22.87
N LYS A 62 5.99 -8.19 23.19
CA LYS A 62 5.31 -9.46 23.48
C LYS A 62 4.14 -9.65 22.52
N GLN A 63 4.38 -10.20 21.33
CA GLN A 63 3.37 -10.98 20.59
C GLN A 63 3.95 -11.62 19.32
N ASN A 64 3.64 -12.91 19.12
CA ASN A 64 4.12 -13.76 18.03
C ASN A 64 3.75 -13.19 16.63
N GLN A 65 4.74 -13.18 15.73
CA GLN A 65 4.92 -12.17 14.68
C GLN A 65 4.34 -12.49 13.28
N GLY A 66 3.42 -13.47 13.15
CA GLY A 66 2.95 -13.89 11.82
C GLY A 66 1.92 -12.96 11.17
N SER A 67 0.90 -12.55 11.93
CA SER A 67 -0.38 -12.15 11.31
C SER A 67 -0.78 -10.69 11.54
N LYS A 68 -0.06 -9.93 12.38
CA LYS A 68 -0.45 -8.55 12.74
C LYS A 68 -0.16 -7.56 11.62
N CYS A 69 -1.08 -6.63 11.40
CA CYS A 69 -0.87 -5.47 10.52
C CYS A 69 0.21 -4.55 11.12
N ILE A 70 1.18 -4.13 10.30
CA ILE A 70 2.26 -3.22 10.72
C ILE A 70 2.08 -1.88 10.00
N GLY A 71 2.22 -0.78 10.73
CA GLY A 71 2.18 0.59 10.18
C GLY A 71 0.80 1.26 10.20
N ALA A 72 -0.28 0.52 10.47
CA ALA A 72 -1.63 1.09 10.55
C ALA A 72 -1.76 2.20 11.60
N GLU A 73 -1.21 1.97 12.81
CA GLU A 73 -1.25 2.97 13.90
C GLU A 73 -0.53 4.27 13.53
N LEU A 74 0.62 4.18 12.84
CA LEU A 74 1.36 5.35 12.38
C LEU A 74 0.56 6.14 11.35
N ILE A 75 -0.07 5.46 10.38
CA ILE A 75 -0.93 6.12 9.38
C ILE A 75 -2.12 6.80 10.06
N MET A 76 -2.80 6.10 10.97
CA MET A 76 -3.93 6.67 11.71
C MET A 76 -3.52 7.90 12.52
N SER A 77 -2.37 7.84 13.19
CA SER A 77 -1.81 8.99 13.93
C SER A 77 -1.50 10.17 13.00
N LEU A 78 -0.87 9.92 11.85
CA LEU A 78 -0.58 10.95 10.86
C LEU A 78 -1.84 11.60 10.30
N LEU A 79 -2.86 10.81 9.96
CA LEU A 79 -4.14 11.32 9.47
C LEU A 79 -4.89 12.11 10.55
N ALA A 80 -4.91 11.62 11.79
CA ALA A 80 -5.54 12.33 12.92
C ALA A 80 -4.83 13.65 13.24
N ASN A 81 -3.49 13.68 13.20
CA ASN A 81 -2.71 14.91 13.37
C ASN A 81 -2.99 15.90 12.23
N TYR A 82 -3.11 15.41 11.00
CA TYR A 82 -3.46 16.25 9.85
C TYR A 82 -4.84 16.89 10.01
N CYS A 83 -5.86 16.12 10.45
CA CYS A 83 -7.21 16.64 10.68
C CYS A 83 -7.21 17.71 11.78
N ARG A 84 -6.49 17.48 12.89
CA ARG A 84 -6.37 18.42 14.01
C ARG A 84 -5.68 19.73 13.61
N ASN A 85 -4.56 19.66 12.90
CA ASN A 85 -3.77 20.85 12.55
C ASN A 85 -4.45 21.77 11.53
N LYS A 86 -5.43 21.25 10.78
CA LYS A 86 -6.14 21.98 9.73
C LYS A 86 -7.54 22.45 10.15
N ASP A 87 -7.90 22.31 11.44
CA ASP A 87 -9.23 22.56 12.00
C ASP A 87 -10.37 22.01 11.12
N ILE A 88 -10.19 20.79 10.61
CA ILE A 88 -11.11 20.20 9.65
C ILE A 88 -12.34 19.71 10.42
N LYS A 89 -13.42 20.51 10.37
CA LYS A 89 -14.72 20.18 10.96
C LYS A 89 -15.45 19.05 10.23
N THR A 90 -15.07 18.78 8.99
CA THR A 90 -15.65 17.73 8.13
C THR A 90 -14.71 16.53 7.98
N SER A 91 -15.04 15.58 7.10
CA SER A 91 -14.17 14.42 6.83
C SER A 91 -13.13 14.72 5.74
N VAL A 92 -11.90 14.27 5.97
CA VAL A 92 -10.80 14.29 4.99
C VAL A 92 -10.91 13.09 4.07
N ARG A 93 -10.75 13.32 2.76
CA ARG A 93 -10.65 12.27 1.76
C ARG A 93 -9.20 11.98 1.42
N VAL A 94 -8.80 10.71 1.53
CA VAL A 94 -7.43 10.26 1.28
C VAL A 94 -7.45 9.23 0.15
N GLY A 95 -6.82 9.56 -0.98
CA GLY A 95 -6.69 8.64 -2.11
C GLY A 95 -5.52 7.68 -1.94
N VAL A 96 -5.77 6.38 -2.12
CA VAL A 96 -4.72 5.35 -2.20
C VAL A 96 -4.46 5.05 -3.66
N ILE A 97 -3.28 5.42 -4.16
CA ILE A 97 -2.90 5.34 -5.57
C ILE A 97 -1.63 4.49 -5.71
N GLY A 98 -1.51 3.75 -6.80
CA GLY A 98 -0.32 2.96 -7.12
C GLY A 98 -0.58 1.94 -8.23
N TYR A 99 0.46 1.17 -8.56
CA TYR A 99 0.39 0.11 -9.57
C TYR A 99 -0.69 -0.94 -9.25
N PRO A 100 -1.14 -1.74 -10.24
CA PRO A 100 -1.92 -2.94 -9.97
C PRO A 100 -1.18 -3.87 -8.98
N ASN A 101 -1.93 -4.64 -8.19
CA ASN A 101 -1.39 -5.67 -7.30
C ASN A 101 -0.37 -5.25 -6.21
N VAL A 102 -0.13 -3.96 -6.01
CA VAL A 102 0.68 -3.45 -4.88
C VAL A 102 -0.02 -3.55 -3.52
N GLY A 103 -1.32 -3.89 -3.49
CA GLY A 103 -2.09 -4.12 -2.26
C GLY A 103 -2.89 -2.91 -1.75
N LYS A 104 -3.29 -1.97 -2.62
CA LYS A 104 -4.10 -0.79 -2.28
C LYS A 104 -5.36 -1.12 -1.45
N SER A 105 -6.21 -2.00 -2.00
CA SER A 105 -7.43 -2.46 -1.33
C SER A 105 -7.13 -3.25 -0.05
N SER A 106 -6.02 -3.99 -0.01
CA SER A 106 -5.57 -4.70 1.20
C SER A 106 -5.15 -3.75 2.31
N VAL A 107 -4.48 -2.64 1.98
CA VAL A 107 -4.15 -1.57 2.93
C VAL A 107 -5.43 -0.96 3.51
N ILE A 108 -6.40 -0.64 2.66
CA ILE A 108 -7.70 -0.07 3.09
C ILE A 108 -8.43 -1.04 4.02
N ASN A 109 -8.52 -2.31 3.66
CA ASN A 109 -9.13 -3.34 4.51
C ASN A 109 -8.40 -3.49 5.86
N SER A 110 -7.07 -3.41 5.85
CA SER A 110 -6.25 -3.49 7.06
C SER A 110 -6.47 -2.28 7.98
N LEU A 111 -6.58 -1.08 7.41
CA LEU A 111 -6.90 0.14 8.15
C LEU A 111 -8.33 0.07 8.70
N LYS A 112 -9.29 -0.42 7.91
CA LYS A 112 -10.68 -0.58 8.33
C LYS A 112 -10.90 -1.75 9.29
N ARG A 113 -9.93 -2.66 9.40
CA ARG A 113 -10.00 -3.92 10.18
C ARG A 113 -11.16 -4.84 9.79
N ARG A 114 -11.67 -4.69 8.56
CA ARG A 114 -12.70 -5.54 7.97
C ARG A 114 -12.56 -5.53 6.45
N ARG A 115 -13.14 -6.53 5.79
CA ARG A 115 -13.15 -6.59 4.33
C ARG A 115 -14.18 -5.62 3.75
N ALA A 116 -13.75 -4.40 3.44
CA ALA A 116 -14.58 -3.37 2.80
C ALA A 116 -14.42 -3.35 1.27
N CYS A 117 -13.21 -3.64 0.77
CA CYS A 117 -12.87 -3.70 -0.65
C CYS A 117 -12.61 -5.15 -1.09
N GLN A 118 -12.98 -5.47 -2.32
CA GLN A 118 -12.57 -6.73 -2.95
C GLN A 118 -11.05 -6.73 -3.16
N THR A 119 -10.41 -7.86 -2.86
CA THR A 119 -8.97 -8.08 -3.02
C THR A 119 -8.76 -9.39 -3.78
N GLY A 120 -7.67 -9.49 -4.53
CA GLY A 120 -7.31 -10.67 -5.31
C GLY A 120 -5.91 -10.55 -5.89
N ALA A 121 -5.34 -11.66 -6.34
CA ALA A 121 -4.00 -11.73 -6.93
C ALA A 121 -3.98 -11.31 -8.41
N THR A 122 -5.14 -11.32 -9.07
CA THR A 122 -5.28 -10.94 -10.48
C THR A 122 -5.41 -9.42 -10.63
N PRO A 123 -4.75 -8.81 -11.62
CA PRO A 123 -4.95 -7.40 -11.90
C PRO A 123 -6.37 -7.13 -12.43
N GLY A 124 -6.86 -5.92 -12.17
CA GLY A 124 -8.20 -5.48 -12.60
C GLY A 124 -9.35 -5.89 -11.65
N VAL A 125 -9.04 -6.27 -10.41
CA VAL A 125 -10.06 -6.48 -9.35
C VAL A 125 -10.79 -5.16 -9.04
N THR A 126 -10.04 -4.10 -8.70
CA THR A 126 -10.60 -2.76 -8.50
C THR A 126 -10.77 -2.07 -9.85
N ARG A 127 -12.02 -1.97 -10.34
CA ARG A 127 -12.35 -1.38 -11.65
C ARG A 127 -12.86 0.06 -11.59
N LYS A 128 -13.39 0.48 -10.45
CA LYS A 128 -13.97 1.81 -10.24
C LYS A 128 -13.39 2.44 -8.97
N LEU A 129 -13.40 3.76 -8.92
CA LEU A 129 -13.13 4.49 -7.68
C LEU A 129 -14.24 4.18 -6.68
N GLN A 130 -13.86 3.83 -5.46
CA GLN A 130 -14.81 3.57 -4.36
C GLN A 130 -14.35 4.29 -3.11
N GLU A 131 -15.30 4.88 -2.38
CA GLU A 131 -15.06 5.55 -1.11
C GLU A 131 -15.39 4.60 0.06
N VAL A 132 -14.48 4.48 1.01
CA VAL A 132 -14.62 3.67 2.22
C VAL A 132 -14.47 4.59 3.42
N GLU A 133 -15.54 4.73 4.19
CA GLU A 133 -15.49 5.46 5.46
C GLU A 133 -14.65 4.68 6.48
N LEU A 134 -13.57 5.28 6.97
CA LEU A 134 -12.71 4.70 7.99
C LEU A 134 -13.26 5.03 9.38
N ASP A 135 -13.50 6.31 9.62
CA ASP A 135 -14.19 6.89 10.78
C ASP A 135 -14.95 8.17 10.36
N LYS A 136 -15.53 8.89 11.33
CA LYS A 136 -16.33 10.10 11.08
C LYS A 136 -15.54 11.24 10.41
N HIS A 137 -14.21 11.23 10.53
CA HIS A 137 -13.33 12.31 10.07
C HIS A 137 -12.46 11.87 8.87
N ILE A 138 -12.43 10.59 8.51
CA ILE A 138 -11.53 10.06 7.48
C ILE A 138 -12.28 9.13 6.54
N ARG A 139 -12.21 9.45 5.24
CA ARG A 139 -12.67 8.60 4.14
C ARG A 139 -11.49 8.22 3.24
N LEU A 140 -11.33 6.94 2.96
CA LEU A 140 -10.32 6.41 2.06
C LEU A 140 -10.92 6.18 0.69
N ILE A 141 -10.20 6.52 -0.38
CA ILE A 141 -10.61 6.25 -1.76
C ILE A 141 -9.71 5.14 -2.30
N ASP A 142 -10.30 3.98 -2.59
CA ASP A 142 -9.62 2.92 -3.33
C ASP A 142 -9.69 3.24 -4.82
N SER A 143 -8.54 3.22 -5.49
CA SER A 143 -8.43 3.52 -6.90
C SER A 143 -8.02 2.29 -7.72
N PRO A 144 -8.46 2.21 -8.99
CA PRO A 144 -7.89 1.25 -9.93
C PRO A 144 -6.36 1.35 -9.98
N GLY A 145 -5.68 0.24 -10.27
CA GLY A 145 -4.24 0.27 -10.48
C GLY A 145 -3.90 1.17 -11.67
N VAL A 146 -3.02 2.14 -11.47
CA VAL A 146 -2.58 3.05 -12.53
C VAL A 146 -1.20 2.62 -13.00
N VAL A 147 -1.05 2.41 -14.30
CA VAL A 147 0.23 2.14 -14.95
C VAL A 147 0.64 3.46 -15.63
N LEU A 148 1.45 4.24 -14.93
CA LEU A 148 1.88 5.59 -15.35
C LEU A 148 3.13 5.50 -16.23
N ALA A 149 2.99 5.11 -17.49
CA ALA A 149 3.89 5.56 -18.56
C ALA A 149 3.14 5.48 -19.91
N SER A 150 3.61 6.24 -20.89
CA SER A 150 3.19 6.06 -22.28
C SER A 150 3.48 4.62 -22.71
N ARG A 151 2.56 4.00 -23.46
CA ARG A 151 2.65 2.59 -23.90
C ARG A 151 3.98 2.23 -24.59
N GLU A 152 4.71 3.22 -25.07
CA GLU A 152 5.97 3.10 -25.81
C GLU A 152 7.23 2.96 -24.92
N GLN A 153 7.15 3.26 -23.63
CA GLN A 153 8.32 3.23 -22.72
C GLN A 153 8.40 1.98 -21.83
N PHE A 154 7.45 1.06 -21.94
CA PHE A 154 7.43 -0.11 -21.07
C PHE A 154 8.18 -1.28 -21.69
N ASP A 155 9.15 -1.81 -20.95
CA ASP A 155 9.60 -3.19 -21.14
C ASP A 155 8.43 -4.14 -20.74
N PRO A 156 7.87 -4.92 -21.69
CA PRO A 156 6.80 -5.87 -21.41
C PRO A 156 7.16 -6.85 -20.29
N VAL A 157 8.46 -7.18 -20.16
CA VAL A 157 8.98 -8.06 -19.12
C VAL A 157 8.80 -7.42 -17.75
N GLU A 158 9.14 -6.15 -17.57
CA GLU A 158 8.93 -5.47 -16.28
C GLU A 158 7.46 -5.38 -15.89
N VAL A 159 6.58 -5.11 -16.84
CA VAL A 159 5.13 -5.02 -16.59
C VAL A 159 4.58 -6.38 -16.13
N ALA A 160 5.04 -7.47 -16.78
CA ALA A 160 4.71 -8.82 -16.38
C ALA A 160 5.22 -9.15 -14.96
N LEU A 161 6.48 -8.83 -14.67
CA LEU A 161 7.11 -9.08 -13.36
C LEU A 161 6.47 -8.30 -12.21
N LYS A 162 5.97 -7.09 -12.49
CA LYS A 162 5.19 -6.29 -11.52
C LYS A 162 3.76 -6.80 -11.33
N ASN A 163 3.38 -7.89 -12.02
CA ASN A 163 2.03 -8.46 -12.04
C ASN A 163 0.98 -7.38 -12.38
N ALA A 164 1.29 -6.52 -13.37
CA ALA A 164 0.39 -5.46 -13.79
C ALA A 164 -0.60 -5.92 -14.88
N LEU A 165 -0.29 -7.02 -15.56
CA LEU A 165 -1.11 -7.66 -16.58
C LEU A 165 -1.53 -9.06 -16.13
N ARG A 166 -2.66 -9.53 -16.65
CA ARG A 166 -3.10 -10.91 -16.49
C ARG A 166 -2.11 -11.82 -17.21
N VAL A 167 -1.73 -12.93 -16.58
CA VAL A 167 -0.76 -13.87 -17.15
C VAL A 167 -1.27 -14.43 -18.47
N GLU A 168 -2.59 -14.64 -18.58
CA GLU A 168 -3.27 -15.12 -19.78
C GLU A 168 -3.26 -14.11 -20.93
N ALA A 169 -2.95 -12.85 -20.66
CA ALA A 169 -2.88 -11.78 -21.65
C ALA A 169 -1.43 -11.49 -22.11
N LEU A 170 -0.44 -12.24 -21.62
CA LEU A 170 0.96 -12.08 -22.04
C LEU A 170 1.17 -12.67 -23.43
N SER A 171 1.74 -11.87 -24.35
CA SER A 171 2.11 -12.33 -25.68
C SER A 171 3.35 -13.23 -25.66
N ASP A 172 4.33 -12.89 -24.81
CA ASP A 172 5.56 -13.66 -24.61
C ASP A 172 5.72 -13.99 -23.11
N PRO A 173 5.40 -15.24 -22.70
CA PRO A 173 5.62 -15.70 -21.34
C PRO A 173 7.08 -16.13 -21.08
N ILE A 174 7.90 -16.36 -22.11
CA ILE A 174 9.26 -16.90 -21.97
C ILE A 174 10.22 -15.85 -21.44
N SER A 175 10.18 -14.63 -21.99
CA SER A 175 11.08 -13.55 -21.54
C SER A 175 10.93 -13.20 -20.05
N PRO A 176 9.70 -13.07 -19.48
CA PRO A 176 9.50 -12.94 -18.04
C PRO A 176 10.08 -14.11 -17.24
N VAL A 177 9.93 -15.35 -17.71
CA VAL A 177 10.48 -16.54 -17.02
C VAL A 177 12.00 -16.47 -16.97
N ILE A 178 12.67 -16.18 -18.09
CA ILE A 178 14.13 -16.00 -18.12
C ILE A 178 14.57 -14.90 -17.15
N ALA A 179 13.82 -13.79 -17.10
CA ALA A 179 14.12 -12.68 -16.20
C ALA A 179 13.90 -13.05 -14.72
N ILE A 180 12.98 -13.97 -14.39
CA ILE A 180 12.85 -14.54 -13.04
C ILE A 180 14.04 -15.42 -12.72
N LEU A 181 14.40 -16.34 -13.62
CA LEU A 181 15.54 -17.25 -13.43
C LEU A 181 16.85 -16.50 -13.18
N ARG A 182 17.06 -15.36 -13.83
CA ARG A 182 18.22 -14.48 -13.60
C ARG A 182 18.22 -13.79 -12.23
N ARG A 183 17.06 -13.64 -11.57
CA ARG A 183 16.92 -12.96 -10.27
C ARG A 183 16.89 -13.92 -9.08
N CYS A 184 16.53 -15.17 -9.30
CA CYS A 184 16.63 -16.21 -8.30
C CYS A 184 18.10 -16.60 -8.14
N THR A 185 18.63 -16.54 -6.92
CA THR A 185 19.93 -17.15 -6.64
C THR A 185 19.80 -18.67 -6.70
N VAL A 186 20.81 -19.33 -7.27
CA VAL A 186 20.95 -20.79 -7.22
C VAL A 186 21.67 -21.09 -5.90
N ASP A 187 20.95 -20.94 -4.80
CA ASP A 187 21.41 -21.37 -3.47
C ASP A 187 20.64 -22.62 -3.04
#